data_AF-A0A3G9J859-F1
#
_entry.id   AF-A0A3G9J859-F1
#
_cell.length_a   1.000
_cell.length_b   1.000
_cell.length_c   1.000
_cell.angle_alpha   90.00
_cell.angle_beta   90.00
_cell.angle_gamma   90.00
#
_symmetry.space_group_name_H-M   'P 1'
#
loop_
_entity.id
_entity.type
_entity.pdbx_description
1 polymer ?
#
loop_
_entity_poly.entity_id
_entity_poly.type
_entity_poly.pdbx_seq_one_letter_code
_entity_poly.pdbx_strand_id
1 'polypeptide(L)'
;MKDSTVSARVENDVKNEAEDILRKLGVPVSVVINSLYRQIIYRHGIPFSLTVPAEPRTLDAMSDAELDAKLQHSYAQSVAGEGRPLGDVFDDLERSLE
;
A
#
# COMPACT_ATOMS: atom_id res chain seq x y z
N MET A 1 -20.98 -19.18 -25.64
CA MET A 1 -19.98 -18.78 -24.62
C MET A 1 -19.90 -19.91 -23.64
N LYS A 2 -18.71 -20.40 -23.28
CA LYS A 2 -18.56 -21.45 -22.26
C LYS A 2 -18.38 -20.76 -20.92
N ASP A 3 -19.47 -20.61 -20.18
CA ASP A 3 -19.42 -20.13 -18.81
C ASP A 3 -18.78 -21.22 -17.94
N SER A 4 -17.80 -20.83 -17.12
CA SER A 4 -17.08 -21.74 -16.23
C SER A 4 -17.30 -21.26 -14.79
N THR A 5 -17.75 -22.17 -13.93
CA THR A 5 -17.97 -21.87 -12.52
C THR A 5 -16.66 -22.02 -11.75
N VAL A 6 -16.26 -20.97 -11.02
CA VAL A 6 -15.11 -20.99 -10.12
C VAL A 6 -15.61 -21.16 -8.69
N SER A 7 -15.11 -22.18 -7.98
CA SER A 7 -15.42 -22.45 -6.57
C SER A 7 -14.12 -22.51 -5.77
N ALA A 8 -14.08 -21.78 -4.65
CA ALA A 8 -12.94 -21.74 -3.74
C ALA A 8 -13.44 -21.80 -2.29
N ARG A 9 -12.67 -22.47 -1.41
CA ARG A 9 -12.95 -22.50 0.02
C ARG A 9 -12.28 -21.31 0.69
N VAL A 10 -13.04 -20.58 1.50
CA VAL A 10 -12.61 -19.39 2.25
C VAL A 10 -13.30 -19.43 3.62
N GLU A 11 -12.66 -18.85 4.63
CA GLU A 11 -13.24 -18.68 5.97
C GLU A 11 -14.39 -17.66 5.93
N ASN A 12 -15.44 -17.89 6.73
CA ASN A 12 -16.69 -17.10 6.63
C ASN A 12 -16.50 -15.63 7.04
N ASP A 13 -15.68 -15.39 8.05
CA ASP A 13 -15.29 -14.05 8.51
C ASP A 13 -14.55 -13.28 7.41
N VAL A 14 -13.51 -13.89 6.82
CA VAL A 14 -12.74 -13.31 5.72
C VAL A 14 -13.63 -13.00 4.51
N LYS A 15 -14.56 -13.91 4.18
CA LYS A 15 -15.54 -13.68 3.11
C LYS A 15 -16.39 -12.44 3.37
N ASN A 16 -16.98 -12.35 4.56
CA ASN A 16 -17.90 -11.26 4.89
C ASN A 16 -17.18 -9.91 4.89
N GLU A 17 -15.97 -9.86 5.45
CA GLU A 17 -15.17 -8.63 5.45
C GLU A 17 -14.80 -8.19 4.03
N ALA A 18 -14.35 -9.13 3.19
CA ALA A 18 -14.04 -8.84 1.80
C ALA A 18 -15.28 -8.35 1.02
N GLU A 19 -16.43 -9.01 1.17
CA GLU A 19 -17.68 -8.61 0.50
C GLU A 19 -18.17 -7.23 0.97
N ASP A 20 -17.97 -6.88 2.23
CA ASP A 20 -18.28 -5.57 2.78
C ASP A 20 -17.40 -4.47 2.17
N ILE A 21 -16.10 -4.71 2.06
CA ILE A 21 -15.15 -3.78 1.42
C ILE A 21 -15.51 -3.59 -0.06
N LEU A 22 -15.73 -4.70 -0.79
CA LEU A 22 -16.09 -4.66 -2.20
C LEU A 22 -17.43 -3.94 -2.44
N ARG A 23 -18.40 -4.10 -1.54
CA ARG A 23 -19.67 -3.38 -1.57
C ARG A 23 -19.48 -1.87 -1.38
N LYS A 24 -18.63 -1.45 -0.44
CA LYS A 24 -18.28 -0.02 -0.26
C LYS A 24 -17.59 0.58 -1.49
N LEU A 25 -16.78 -0.22 -2.19
CA LEU A 25 -16.15 0.17 -3.45
C LEU A 25 -17.10 0.13 -4.66
N GLY A 26 -18.31 -0.44 -4.51
CA GLY A 26 -19.28 -0.59 -5.59
C GLY A 26 -18.89 -1.65 -6.63
N VAL A 27 -18.00 -2.57 -6.30
CA VAL A 27 -17.47 -3.58 -7.23
C VAL A 27 -18.02 -4.97 -6.88
N PRO A 28 -18.74 -5.64 -7.80
CA PRO A 28 -19.20 -7.01 -7.58
C PRO A 28 -18.04 -8.02 -7.50
N VAL A 29 -18.15 -9.03 -6.65
CA VAL A 29 -17.14 -10.09 -6.48
C VAL A 29 -16.77 -10.77 -7.81
N SER A 30 -17.76 -11.04 -8.67
CA SER A 30 -17.53 -11.65 -9.99
C SER A 30 -16.63 -10.79 -10.90
N VAL A 31 -16.73 -9.47 -10.81
CA VAL A 31 -15.89 -8.53 -11.57
C VAL A 31 -14.46 -8.55 -11.05
N VAL A 32 -14.27 -8.65 -9.73
CA VAL A 32 -12.95 -8.74 -9.10
C VAL A 32 -12.24 -10.02 -9.52
N ILE A 33 -12.92 -11.16 -9.42
CA ILE A 33 -12.35 -12.46 -9.82
C ILE A 33 -11.97 -12.47 -11.30
N ASN A 34 -12.85 -11.97 -12.18
CA ASN A 34 -12.53 -11.87 -13.61
C ASN A 34 -11.37 -10.91 -13.90
N SER A 35 -11.31 -9.78 -13.18
CA SER A 35 -10.20 -8.82 -13.29
C SER A 35 -8.89 -9.46 -12.85
N LEU A 36 -8.88 -10.23 -11.77
CA LEU A 36 -7.70 -10.95 -11.30
C LEU A 36 -7.18 -11.93 -12.35
N TYR A 37 -8.05 -12.73 -12.98
CA TYR A 37 -7.64 -13.62 -14.07
C TYR A 37 -6.99 -12.86 -15.23
N ARG A 38 -7.58 -11.71 -15.63
CA ARG A 38 -7.00 -10.87 -16.70
C ARG A 38 -5.63 -10.32 -16.32
N GLN A 39 -5.45 -9.92 -15.06
CA GLN A 39 -4.16 -9.43 -14.56
C GLN A 39 -3.11 -10.55 -14.52
N ILE A 40 -3.50 -11.78 -14.16
CA ILE A 40 -2.61 -12.94 -14.20
C ILE A 40 -2.16 -13.25 -15.63
N ILE A 41 -3.10 -13.24 -16.57
CA ILE A 41 -2.81 -13.44 -17.99
C ILE A 41 -1.87 -12.34 -18.50
N TYR A 42 -2.15 -11.08 -18.17
CA TYR A 42 -1.37 -9.94 -18.65
C TYR A 42 0.05 -9.91 -18.10
N ARG A 43 0.22 -10.19 -16.81
CA ARG A 43 1.55 -10.15 -16.15
C ARG A 43 2.33 -11.45 -16.24
N HIS A 44 1.74 -12.52 -16.80
CA HIS A 44 2.27 -13.88 -16.74
C HIS A 44 2.68 -14.28 -15.30
N GLY A 45 1.92 -13.85 -14.30
CA GLY A 45 2.27 -14.00 -12.88
C GLY A 45 1.19 -13.44 -11.94
N ILE A 46 1.35 -13.67 -10.64
CA ILE A 46 0.40 -13.20 -9.62
C ILE A 46 0.51 -11.67 -9.49
N PRO A 47 -0.61 -10.92 -9.58
CA PRO A 47 -0.57 -9.45 -9.69
C PRO A 47 -0.45 -8.72 -8.35
N PHE A 48 -0.03 -9.42 -7.30
CA PHE A 48 0.27 -8.86 -5.99
C PHE A 48 1.54 -9.53 -5.44
N SER A 49 2.28 -8.80 -4.62
CA SER A 49 3.54 -9.29 -4.05
C SER A 49 3.24 -10.35 -2.99
N LEU A 50 3.75 -11.58 -3.19
CA LEU A 50 3.71 -12.65 -2.19
C LEU A 50 4.85 -12.52 -1.17
N THR A 51 5.07 -11.30 -0.69
CA THR A 51 6.08 -11.02 0.34
C THR A 51 5.39 -10.83 1.68
N VAL A 52 6.05 -11.26 2.75
CA VAL A 52 5.66 -10.84 4.10
C VAL A 52 5.81 -9.32 4.13
N PRO A 53 4.77 -8.55 4.55
CA PRO A 53 4.89 -7.11 4.65
C PRO A 53 6.13 -6.78 5.47
N ALA A 54 7.08 -6.07 4.86
CA ALA A 54 8.20 -5.55 5.61
C ALA A 54 7.61 -4.62 6.67
N GLU A 55 7.93 -4.89 7.94
CA GLU A 55 7.58 -3.98 9.04
C GLU A 55 8.03 -2.56 8.66
N PRO A 56 7.27 -1.52 9.07
CA PRO A 56 7.70 -0.14 8.84
C PRO A 56 9.15 -0.01 9.30
N ARG A 57 10.04 0.46 8.41
CA ARG A 57 11.46 0.61 8.75
C ARG A 57 11.58 1.49 10.00
N THR A 58 11.83 0.87 11.14
CA THR A 58 12.18 1.56 12.37
C THR A 58 13.62 2.06 12.24
N LEU A 59 14.01 3.04 13.05
CA LEU A 59 15.37 3.60 13.04
C LEU A 59 16.45 2.50 13.22
N ASP A 60 16.09 1.39 13.87
CA ASP A 60 16.96 0.22 14.09
C ASP A 60 17.27 -0.57 12.80
N ALA A 61 16.56 -0.31 11.71
CA ALA A 61 16.75 -0.95 10.42
C ALA A 61 17.63 -0.15 9.44
N MET A 62 18.14 1.02 9.85
CA MET A 62 19.02 1.85 9.04
C MET A 62 20.49 1.58 9.37
N SER A 63 21.33 1.49 8.33
CA SER A 63 22.78 1.47 8.54
C SER A 63 23.30 2.88 8.88
N ASP A 64 24.41 2.96 9.62
CA ASP A 64 25.07 4.23 9.95
C ASP A 64 25.34 5.08 8.69
N ALA A 65 25.68 4.44 7.58
CA ALA A 65 25.92 5.12 6.30
C ALA A 65 24.66 5.77 5.72
N GLU A 66 23.49 5.13 5.85
CA GLU A 66 22.23 5.72 5.41
C GLU A 66 21.79 6.87 6.33
N LEU A 67 22.07 6.77 7.62
CA LEU A 67 21.80 7.84 8.58
C LEU A 67 22.68 9.07 8.30
N ASP A 68 23.99 8.87 8.14
CA ASP A 68 24.93 9.94 7.82
C ASP A 68 24.56 10.66 6.53
N ALA A 69 24.17 9.91 5.49
CA ALA A 69 23.71 10.49 4.23
C ALA A 69 22.46 11.38 4.42
N LYS A 70 21.50 10.94 5.24
CA LYS A 70 20.31 11.75 5.55
C LYS A 70 20.65 13.00 6.36
N LEU A 71 21.53 12.89 7.35
CA LEU A 71 21.95 14.02 8.18
C LEU A 71 22.71 15.08 7.36
N GLN A 72 23.61 14.64 6.47
CA GLN A 72 24.30 15.55 5.54
C GLN A 72 23.32 16.26 4.61
N HIS A 73 22.33 15.54 4.09
CA HIS A 73 21.28 16.12 3.26
C HIS A 73 20.46 17.18 4.03
N SER A 74 19.98 16.85 5.22
CA SER A 74 19.23 17.79 6.06
C SER A 74 20.05 19.02 6.46
N TYR A 75 21.35 18.85 6.70
CA TYR A 75 22.26 19.97 6.96
C TYR A 75 22.37 20.90 5.75
N ALA A 76 22.55 20.34 4.55
CA ALA A 76 22.60 21.13 3.31
C ALA A 76 21.28 21.90 3.06
N GLN A 77 20.13 21.25 3.28
CA GLN A 77 18.81 21.89 3.15
C GLN A 77 18.61 23.03 4.15
N SER A 78 19.04 22.85 5.40
CA SER A 78 18.98 23.89 6.43
C SER A 78 19.82 25.11 6.05
N VAL A 79 21.05 24.88 5.57
CA VAL A 79 21.94 25.94 5.09
C VAL A 79 21.37 26.66 3.86
N ALA A 80 20.71 25.93 2.96
CA ALA A 80 20.05 26.49 1.78
C ALA A 80 18.72 27.20 2.09
N GLY A 81 18.22 27.13 3.32
CA GLY A 81 16.92 27.69 3.71
C GLY A 81 15.73 26.91 3.13
N GLU A 82 15.95 25.67 2.69
CA GLU A 82 14.93 24.75 2.15
C GLU A 82 14.13 24.08 3.28
N GLY A 83 13.57 24.90 4.16
CA GLY A 83 12.69 24.47 5.24
C GLY A 83 11.24 24.90 4.99
N ARG A 84 10.30 24.19 5.62
CA ARG A 84 8.91 24.64 5.73
C ARG A 84 8.62 25.12 7.16
N PRO A 85 7.75 26.12 7.35
CA PRO A 85 7.31 26.51 8.68
C PRO A 85 6.70 25.33 9.44
N LEU A 86 7.00 25.25 10.73
CA LEU A 86 6.55 24.15 11.58
C LEU A 86 5.01 24.03 11.59
N GLY A 87 4.31 25.17 11.68
CA GLY A 87 2.83 25.22 11.70
C GLY A 87 2.21 24.57 10.46
N ASP A 88 2.63 25.00 9.27
CA ASP A 88 2.14 24.45 8.00
C ASP A 88 2.34 22.93 7.87
N VAL A 89 3.43 22.41 8.44
CA VAL A 89 3.73 20.97 8.42
C VAL A 89 2.78 20.20 9.35
N PHE A 90 2.51 20.71 10.55
CA PHE A 90 1.58 20.06 11.48
C PHE A 90 0.14 20.14 10.97
N ASP A 91 -0.28 21.26 10.38
CA ASP A 91 -1.60 21.42 9.78
C ASP A 91 -1.82 20.43 8.62
N ASP A 92 -0.81 20.18 7.78
CA ASP A 92 -0.85 19.18 6.71
C ASP A 92 -0.93 17.74 7.26
N LEU A 93 -0.19 17.46 8.34
CA LEU A 93 -0.18 16.14 8.98
C LEU A 93 -1.53 15.82 9.63
N GLU A 94 -2.12 16.76 10.37
CA GLU A 94 -3.44 16.59 11.00
C GLU A 94 -4.52 16.31 9.95
N ARG A 95 -4.51 17.05 8.83
CA ARG A 95 -5.43 16.82 7.70
C ARG A 95 -5.27 15.44 7.05
N SER A 96 -4.08 14.85 7.10
CA SER A 96 -3.81 13.53 6.51
C SER A 96 -4.27 12.35 7.37
N LEU A 97 -4.63 12.63 8.64
CA LEU A 97 -5.12 11.65 9.62
C LEU A 97 -6.65 11.62 9.74
N GLU A 98 -7.35 12.57 9.11
CA GLU A 98 -8.82 12.62 8.94
C GLU A 98 -9.29 11.91 7.66
#